data_AF-A0A7W1ATD3-F1
#
_entry.id   AF-A0A7W1ATD3-F1
#
_cell.length_a   1.000
_cell.length_b   1.000
_cell.length_c   1.000
_cell.angle_alpha   90.00
_cell.angle_beta   90.00
_cell.angle_gamma   90.00
#
_symmetry.space_group_name_H-M   'P 1'
#
loop_
_entity.id
_entity.type
_entity.pdbx_description
1 polymer ?
#
loop_
_entity_poly.entity_id
_entity_poly.type
_entity_poly.pdbx_seq_one_letter_code
_entity_poly.pdbx_strand_id
1 'polypeptide(L)'
;MTGELVLTGDSKTGRVFFNAARIVDAEAAGAKGEAGFRRIVEITNGSLEFQKSAETFPLTIQALSNTNLILDTLRLLDDSALEGGN
;
A
#
# COMPACT_ATOMS: atom_id res chain seq x y z
N MET A 1 10.65 -13.23 1.42
CA MET A 1 9.28 -13.58 1.86
C MET A 1 8.30 -13.01 0.84
N THR A 2 7.45 -13.86 0.25
CA THR A 2 6.47 -13.47 -0.77
C THR A 2 5.07 -13.75 -0.24
N GLY A 3 4.13 -12.86 -0.52
CA GLY A 3 2.78 -12.95 0.02
C GLY A 3 2.01 -11.64 -0.14
N GLU A 4 0.78 -11.62 0.34
CA GLU A 4 -0.06 -10.43 0.38
C GLU A 4 -0.40 -10.07 1.82
N LEU A 5 -0.45 -8.77 2.10
CA LEU A 5 -0.97 -8.22 3.35
C LEU A 5 -2.32 -7.59 3.06
N VAL A 6 -3.37 -8.15 3.61
CA VAL A 6 -4.73 -7.64 3.51
C VAL A 6 -4.98 -6.72 4.70
N LEU A 7 -5.36 -5.47 4.41
CA LEU A 7 -5.81 -4.50 5.39
C LEU A 7 -7.32 -4.35 5.30
N THR A 8 -8.00 -4.55 6.42
CA THR A 8 -9.46 -4.38 6.53
C THR A 8 -9.76 -3.37 7.61
N GLY A 9 -10.07 -2.13 7.22
CA GLY A 9 -10.60 -1.11 8.10
C GLY A 9 -12.13 -1.09 8.11
N ASP A 10 -12.71 -0.19 8.90
CA ASP A 10 -14.17 -0.09 9.11
C ASP A 10 -14.97 0.16 7.81
N SER A 11 -14.40 0.87 6.83
CA SER A 11 -15.06 1.15 5.53
C SER A 11 -14.12 1.10 4.33
N LYS A 12 -12.85 0.76 4.54
CA LYS A 12 -11.83 0.69 3.49
C LYS A 12 -11.14 -0.67 3.59
N THR A 13 -10.93 -1.31 2.44
CA THR A 13 -10.16 -2.55 2.33
C THR A 13 -9.03 -2.34 1.34
N GLY A 14 -7.87 -2.91 1.64
CA GLY A 14 -6.68 -2.79 0.83
C GLY A 14 -5.84 -4.04 0.86
N ARG A 15 -5.00 -4.22 -0.15
CA ARG A 15 -4.08 -5.34 -0.29
C ARG A 15 -2.71 -4.83 -0.70
N VAL A 16 -1.65 -5.28 -0.05
CA VAL A 16 -0.27 -4.99 -0.43
C VAL A 16 0.40 -6.29 -0.83
N PHE A 17 0.99 -6.33 -2.00
CA PHE A 17 1.66 -7.52 -2.53
C PHE A 17 3.16 -7.38 -2.33
N PHE A 18 3.77 -8.47 -1.85
CA PHE A 18 5.19 -8.54 -1.57
C PHE A 18 5.85 -9.65 -2.35
N ASN A 19 6.98 -9.36 -2.99
CA ASN A 19 7.91 -10.37 -3.50
C ASN A 19 9.25 -10.21 -2.80
N ALA A 20 9.82 -11.29 -2.25
CA ALA A 20 11.14 -11.25 -1.62
C ALA A 20 11.31 -10.11 -0.58
N ALA A 21 10.27 -9.84 0.21
CA ALA A 21 10.18 -8.76 1.19
C ALA A 21 10.19 -7.33 0.62
N ARG A 22 9.98 -7.17 -0.69
CA ARG A 22 9.73 -5.88 -1.33
C ARG A 22 8.27 -5.71 -1.69
N ILE A 23 7.74 -4.52 -1.47
CA ILE A 23 6.40 -4.14 -1.96
C ILE A 23 6.49 -4.03 -3.48
N VAL A 24 5.67 -4.82 -4.18
CA VAL A 24 5.67 -4.87 -5.65
C VAL A 24 4.40 -4.35 -6.26
N ASP A 25 3.29 -4.41 -5.54
CA ASP A 25 2.00 -3.86 -5.95
C ASP A 25 1.14 -3.58 -4.72
N ALA A 26 0.10 -2.77 -4.88
CA ALA A 26 -0.88 -2.52 -3.86
C ALA A 26 -2.22 -2.16 -4.48
N GLU A 27 -3.33 -2.63 -3.92
CA GLU A 27 -4.67 -2.38 -4.42
C GLU A 27 -5.59 -1.89 -3.30
N ALA A 28 -6.27 -0.77 -3.51
CA ALA A 28 -7.31 -0.29 -2.60
C ALA A 28 -8.34 0.61 -3.29
N ALA A 29 -9.62 0.37 -2.99
CA ALA A 29 -10.77 1.08 -3.56
C ALA A 29 -10.73 1.21 -5.10
N GLY A 30 -10.24 0.19 -5.80
CA GLY A 30 -10.13 0.15 -7.26
C GLY A 30 -8.88 0.84 -7.86
N ALA A 31 -7.99 1.41 -7.03
CA ALA A 31 -6.67 1.88 -7.48
C ALA A 31 -5.62 0.80 -7.25
N LYS A 32 -4.63 0.72 -8.14
CA LYS A 32 -3.50 -0.23 -8.11
C LYS A 32 -2.16 0.49 -8.01
N GLY A 33 -1.08 -0.25 -7.76
CA GLY A 33 0.28 0.29 -7.60
C GLY A 33 0.38 1.35 -6.51
N GLU A 34 1.13 2.42 -6.77
CA GLU A 34 1.39 3.50 -5.80
C GLU A 34 0.10 4.22 -5.37
N ALA A 35 -0.85 4.41 -6.30
CA ALA A 35 -2.15 5.02 -5.99
C ALA A 35 -3.00 4.14 -5.06
N GLY A 36 -2.94 2.81 -5.23
CA GLY A 36 -3.53 1.85 -4.31
C GLY A 36 -2.85 1.92 -2.94
N PHE A 37 -1.51 1.89 -2.92
CA PHE A 37 -0.72 1.96 -1.69
C PHE A 37 -1.03 3.22 -0.88
N ARG A 38 -1.17 4.37 -1.53
CA ARG A 38 -1.54 5.64 -0.89
C ARG A 38 -2.85 5.53 -0.10
N ARG A 39 -3.87 4.92 -0.69
CA ARG A 39 -5.18 4.71 -0.03
C ARG A 39 -5.10 3.73 1.12
N ILE A 40 -4.17 2.77 1.06
CA ILE A 40 -3.91 1.83 2.15
C ILE A 40 -3.28 2.54 3.34
N VAL A 41 -2.34 3.45 3.10
CA VAL A 41 -1.70 4.25 4.18
C VAL A 41 -2.71 5.12 4.92
N GLU A 42 -3.79 5.53 4.27
CA GLU A 42 -4.92 6.22 4.93
C GLU A 42 -5.75 5.31 5.86
N ILE A 43 -5.60 3.99 5.79
CA ILE A 43 -6.29 3.04 6.68
C ILE A 43 -5.51 3.00 8.01
N THR A 44 -5.89 3.88 8.94
CA THR A 44 -5.25 4.00 10.26
C THR A 44 -5.84 3.06 11.32
N ASN A 45 -6.95 2.39 11.02
CA ASN A 45 -7.68 1.52 11.93
C ASN A 45 -8.18 0.26 11.22
N GLY A 46 -8.21 -0.89 11.90
CA GLY A 46 -8.67 -2.15 11.33
C GLY A 46 -7.83 -3.36 11.70
N SER A 47 -7.95 -4.41 10.89
CA SER A 47 -7.18 -5.65 11.00
C SER A 47 -6.20 -5.80 9.84
N LEU A 48 -5.05 -6.39 10.14
CA LEU A 48 -3.96 -6.68 9.21
C LEU A 48 -3.78 -8.20 9.15
N GLU A 49 -4.00 -8.81 7.99
CA GLU A 49 -3.81 -10.24 7.78
C GLU A 49 -2.75 -10.51 6.72
N PHE A 50 -1.70 -11.24 7.08
CA PHE A 50 -0.65 -11.61 6.14
C PHE A 50 -0.86 -13.03 5.61
N GLN A 51 -0.96 -13.17 4.30
CA GLN A 51 -1.13 -14.42 3.60
C GLN A 51 0.14 -14.72 2.79
N LYS A 52 0.84 -15.80 3.15
CA LYS A 52 2.02 -16.26 2.38
C LYS A 52 1.56 -16.80 1.04
N SER A 53 2.29 -16.46 -0.02
CA SER A 53 2.05 -17.02 -1.35
C SER A 53 3.33 -17.66 -1.88
N ALA A 54 3.17 -18.76 -2.61
CA ALA A 54 4.25 -19.44 -3.31
C ALA A 54 4.56 -18.77 -4.67
N GLU A 55 3.60 -18.03 -5.20
CA GLU A 55 3.68 -17.35 -6.49
C GLU A 55 4.14 -15.90 -6.33
N THR A 56 4.83 -15.38 -7.34
CA THR A 56 5.25 -13.98 -7.39
C THR A 56 4.18 -13.09 -7.99
N PHE A 57 4.04 -11.90 -7.44
CA PHE A 57 3.10 -10.88 -7.93
C PHE A 57 3.75 -9.98 -8.99
N PRO A 58 2.97 -9.35 -9.89
CA PRO A 58 3.51 -8.40 -10.86
C PRO A 58 4.17 -7.20 -10.15
N LEU A 59 5.31 -6.74 -10.68
CA LEU A 59 6.01 -5.56 -10.20
C LEU A 59 5.43 -4.31 -10.86
N THR A 60 4.43 -3.70 -10.23
CA THR A 60 3.84 -2.42 -10.66
C THR A 60 4.55 -1.23 -10.00
N ILE A 61 4.94 -1.38 -8.74
CA ILE A 61 5.60 -0.34 -7.94
C ILE A 61 7.12 -0.51 -8.11
N GLN A 62 7.79 0.49 -8.69
CA GLN A 62 9.22 0.47 -8.99
C GLN A 62 10.08 1.18 -7.93
N ALA A 63 9.67 1.11 -6.66
CA ALA A 63 10.39 1.77 -5.58
C ALA A 63 11.73 1.07 -5.27
N LEU A 64 12.78 1.86 -5.04
CA LEU A 64 14.11 1.34 -4.68
C LEU A 64 14.11 0.53 -3.38
N SER A 65 13.28 0.96 -2.41
CA SER A 65 13.14 0.36 -1.08
C SER A 65 11.75 0.64 -0.53
N ASN A 66 11.21 -0.26 0.29
CA ASN A 66 9.92 -0.09 0.97
C ASN A 66 9.87 1.22 1.78
N THR A 67 10.97 1.56 2.46
CA THR A 67 11.07 2.81 3.23
C THR A 67 10.92 4.05 2.37
N ASN A 68 11.57 4.09 1.19
CA ASN A 68 11.43 5.21 0.26
C ASN A 68 9.99 5.33 -0.25
N LEU A 69 9.35 4.20 -0.59
CA LEU A 69 7.95 4.18 -1.00
C LEU A 69 7.03 4.76 0.09
N ILE A 70 7.22 4.32 1.34
CA ILE A 70 6.42 4.80 2.47
C ILE A 70 6.63 6.30 2.69
N LEU A 71 7.89 6.77 2.71
CA LEU A 71 8.21 8.18 2.91
C LEU A 71 7.66 9.07 1.80
N ASP A 72 7.79 8.65 0.54
CA ASP A 72 7.26 9.37 -0.61
C ASP A 72 5.72 9.44 -0.56
N THR A 73 5.08 8.31 -0.25
CA THR A 73 3.62 8.25 -0.08
C THR A 73 3.13 9.15 1.06
N LEU A 74 3.81 9.15 2.20
CA LEU A 74 3.49 10.00 3.34
C LEU A 74 3.65 11.48 2.99
N ARG A 75 4.72 11.84 2.26
CA ARG A 75 4.94 13.21 1.79
C ARG A 75 3.82 13.65 0.85
N LEU A 76 3.42 12.81 -0.10
CA LEU A 76 2.31 13.09 -1.01
C LEU A 76 0.96 13.25 -0.28
N LEU A 77 0.72 12.45 0.76
CA LEU A 77 -0.47 12.56 1.61
C LEU A 77 -0.48 13.87 2.40
N ASP A 78 0.66 14.25 2.98
CA ASP A 78 0.84 15.50 3.71
C ASP A 78 0.61 16.71 2.79
N ASP A 79 1.28 16.76 1.64
CA ASP A 79 1.13 17.83 0.64
C ASP A 79 -0.34 18.02 0.25
N SER A 80 -1.05 16.92 -0.05
CA SER A 80 -2.47 16.99 -0.42
C SER A 80 -3.41 17.32 0.73
N ALA A 81 -3.04 17.02 1.99
CA ALA A 81 -3.82 17.43 3.15
C ALA A 81 -3.72 18.95 3.39
N LEU A 82 -2.58 19.55 3.07
CA LEU A 82 -2.34 20.98 3.20
C LEU A 82 -3.06 21.80 2.12
N GLU A 83 -3.28 21.25 0.92
CA GLU A 83 -4.02 21.92 -0.16
C GLU A 83 -5.56 21.83 -0.02
N GLY A 84 -6.07 21.01 0.90
CA GLY A 84 -7.52 20.82 1.15
C GLY A 84 -8.11 21.64 2.30
N GLY A 85 -7.31 22.47 2.98
CA GLY A 85 -7.77 23.30 4.10
C GLY A 85 -8.29 24.66 3.66
N ASN A 86 -9.59 24.75 3.31
CA ASN A 86 -10.33 26.02 3.20
C ASN A 86 -11.54 26.03 4.12
#